data_AF-A0A3S1QLH2-F1
#
_entry.id   AF-A0A3S1QLH2-F1
#
_cell.length_a   1.000
_cell.length_b   1.000
_cell.length_c   1.000
_cell.angle_alpha   90.00
_cell.angle_beta   90.00
_cell.angle_gamma   90.00
#
_symmetry.space_group_name_H-M   'P 1'
#
loop_
_entity.id
_entity.type
_entity.pdbx_description
1 polymer ?
#
loop_
_entity_poly.entity_id
_entity_poly.type
_entity_poly.pdbx_seq_one_letter_code
_entity_poly.pdbx_strand_id
1 'polypeptide(L)'
;MTFGTDERLKSYLDTNQLQRERMCTAVLALDKRFTNVRPRHPRGGPDGGRDIEAILNGEQKTYGAIGFVNQASDSTDHKKKAQKKFSTDLASATAADPEIKAFVFFTNVNLTAGEKNALVEKATKSGLAYCEIFDRERIRLVLDGADGMAIRFQSLGIPMSDAEQATFFARWGDDIQSVIADGFSEIKRSLNRMQFLHEMNAPLEQFLVLLELDREYNGSEIGHLRFFVSMSLAEPRDGLLMVTFGTSDRADRARAKSVADVEAMRAGILHGMMGAKWERRIPTSEDEPEEDAADSDESVDDGEGTSVGTFTSVGLENVRFLRAEFGYGGGSFRFGPYLRLSDIDDSMIALFMNKSLAEKVKAIHFFGNQYKLAEYERDGFRIDTHGKFEPNLIFTPSELTDEWRRIMRNFGPFSIRYSEMTPIRLFEPVEVSNSLPVRRSRMAKS
;
A
#
# COMPACT_ATOMS: atom_id res chain seq x y z
N MET A 1 -27.79 38.58 -1.74
CA MET A 1 -27.69 38.74 -0.27
C MET A 1 -26.31 39.32 0.12
N THR A 2 -25.88 40.41 -0.51
CA THR A 2 -24.52 40.99 -0.32
C THR A 2 -24.36 41.80 0.97
N PHE A 3 -25.45 42.20 1.62
CA PHE A 3 -25.41 43.01 2.85
C PHE A 3 -25.23 42.19 4.15
N GLY A 4 -25.45 40.87 4.11
CA GLY A 4 -25.42 40.04 5.33
C GLY A 4 -24.03 39.89 5.94
N THR A 5 -23.00 39.71 5.10
CA THR A 5 -21.61 39.57 5.53
C THR A 5 -21.07 40.86 6.15
N ASP A 6 -21.31 42.01 5.48
CA ASP A 6 -20.91 43.33 5.98
C ASP A 6 -21.52 43.62 7.36
N GLU A 7 -22.83 43.40 7.51
CA GLU A 7 -23.53 43.64 8.78
C GLU A 7 -23.02 42.74 9.91
N ARG A 8 -22.80 41.44 9.65
CA ARG A 8 -22.28 40.54 10.69
C ARG A 8 -20.84 40.87 11.09
N LEU A 9 -19.99 41.35 10.17
CA LEU A 9 -18.64 41.78 10.52
C LEU A 9 -18.60 42.97 11.49
N LYS A 10 -19.65 43.81 11.54
CA LYS A 10 -19.70 44.98 12.43
C LYS A 10 -19.89 44.63 13.90
N SER A 11 -20.71 43.62 14.20
CA SER A 11 -21.19 43.37 15.57
C SER A 11 -21.32 41.91 15.98
N TYR A 12 -21.44 40.96 15.05
CA TYR A 12 -21.75 39.56 15.35
C TYR A 12 -20.69 38.90 16.23
N LEU A 13 -19.44 39.34 16.11
CA LEU A 13 -18.32 38.81 16.85
C LEU A 13 -17.96 39.63 18.11
N ASP A 14 -18.70 40.72 18.42
CA ASP A 14 -18.96 41.29 19.76
C ASP A 14 -18.20 40.66 20.92
N THR A 15 -18.77 39.54 21.35
CA THR A 15 -18.47 38.87 22.60
C THR A 15 -17.57 37.66 22.43
N ASN A 16 -17.09 37.40 21.19
CA ASN A 16 -16.36 36.19 20.86
C ASN A 16 -15.03 36.50 20.18
N GLN A 17 -14.08 36.97 21.00
CA GLN A 17 -12.72 37.31 20.55
C GLN A 17 -12.00 36.12 19.90
N LEU A 18 -12.15 34.92 20.47
CA LEU A 18 -11.54 33.70 19.92
C LEU A 18 -12.03 33.41 18.49
N GLN A 19 -13.31 33.63 18.21
CA GLN A 19 -13.85 33.42 16.87
C GLN A 19 -13.38 34.50 15.88
N ARG A 20 -13.10 35.74 16.34
CA ARG A 20 -12.46 36.78 15.50
C ARG A 20 -11.07 36.34 15.06
N GLU A 21 -10.28 35.83 16.01
CA GLU A 21 -8.93 35.32 15.76
C GLU A 21 -8.92 34.16 14.79
N ARG A 22 -9.78 33.16 15.02
CA ARG A 22 -9.94 32.01 14.12
C ARG A 22 -10.37 32.42 12.72
N MET A 23 -11.34 33.33 12.60
CA MET A 23 -11.82 33.82 11.30
C MET A 23 -10.70 34.54 10.55
N CYS A 24 -9.99 35.48 11.17
CA CYS A 24 -8.92 36.23 10.50
C CYS A 24 -7.73 35.34 10.14
N THR A 25 -7.41 34.35 10.98
CA THR A 25 -6.39 33.32 10.69
C THR A 25 -6.78 32.51 9.45
N ALA A 26 -8.03 32.05 9.38
CA ALA A 26 -8.54 31.30 8.24
C ALA A 26 -8.58 32.16 6.96
N VAL A 27 -8.98 33.42 7.06
CA VAL A 27 -8.96 34.38 5.94
C VAL A 27 -7.53 34.60 5.43
N LEU A 28 -6.54 34.73 6.32
CA LEU A 28 -5.14 34.85 5.90
C LEU A 28 -4.63 33.59 5.21
N ALA A 29 -5.03 32.41 5.70
CA ALA A 29 -4.63 31.12 5.14
C ALA A 29 -5.16 30.86 3.71
N LEU A 30 -6.18 31.60 3.27
CA LEU A 30 -6.65 31.55 1.87
C LEU A 30 -5.71 32.28 0.90
N ASP A 31 -4.91 33.24 1.37
CA ASP A 31 -3.93 33.92 0.54
C ASP A 31 -2.67 33.06 0.42
N LYS A 32 -2.49 32.46 -0.76
CA LYS A 32 -1.41 31.50 -1.07
C LYS A 32 0.01 32.07 -0.89
N ARG A 33 0.16 33.40 -0.79
CA ARG A 33 1.44 34.03 -0.49
C ARG A 33 1.88 33.77 0.95
N PHE A 34 0.93 33.49 1.84
CA PHE A 34 1.21 33.14 3.23
C PHE A 34 1.18 31.63 3.42
N THR A 35 2.23 31.11 4.04
CA THR A 35 2.35 29.71 4.44
C THR A 35 2.52 29.61 5.95
N ASN A 36 2.33 28.41 6.48
CA ASN A 36 2.48 28.12 7.92
C ASN A 36 1.67 29.06 8.84
N VAL A 37 0.46 29.45 8.40
CA VAL A 37 -0.43 30.36 9.13
C VAL A 37 -0.96 29.67 10.38
N ARG A 38 -0.68 30.21 11.57
CA ARG A 38 -1.08 29.64 12.86
C ARG A 38 -1.55 30.71 13.84
N PRO A 39 -2.56 30.43 14.69
CA PRO A 39 -2.90 31.30 15.80
C PRO A 39 -1.84 31.16 16.91
N ARG A 40 -1.48 32.27 17.56
CA ARG A 40 -0.46 32.24 18.62
C ARG A 40 -0.96 31.66 19.93
N HIS A 41 -2.20 31.96 20.34
CA HIS A 41 -2.88 31.31 21.45
C HIS A 41 -4.17 30.61 21.02
N PRO A 42 -4.11 29.30 20.67
CA PRO A 42 -5.28 28.54 20.17
C PRO A 42 -6.51 28.48 21.11
N ARG A 43 -6.31 28.77 22.41
CA ARG A 43 -7.33 28.77 23.47
C ARG A 43 -7.61 30.17 24.07
N GLY A 44 -7.04 31.23 23.51
CA GLY A 44 -7.14 32.61 24.01
C GLY A 44 -6.16 32.94 25.15
N GLY A 45 -5.66 34.17 25.16
CA GLY A 45 -4.70 34.71 26.13
C GLY A 45 -4.29 36.15 25.80
N PRO A 46 -3.54 36.85 26.67
CA PRO A 46 -2.99 38.19 26.35
C PRO A 46 -1.81 38.05 25.38
N ASP A 47 -2.07 38.26 24.09
CA ASP A 47 -1.08 37.97 23.05
C ASP A 47 -0.10 39.12 22.77
N GLY A 48 -0.32 40.27 23.43
CA GLY A 48 0.52 41.46 23.30
C GLY A 48 0.50 42.04 21.89
N GLY A 49 -0.64 41.97 21.19
CA GLY A 49 -0.83 42.52 19.85
C GLY A 49 -0.32 41.64 18.70
N ARG A 50 -0.06 40.35 18.95
CA ARG A 50 0.46 39.37 17.97
C ARG A 50 -0.42 38.13 17.97
N ASP A 51 -1.53 38.21 17.25
CA ASP A 51 -2.60 37.21 17.27
C ASP A 51 -2.32 36.04 16.31
N ILE A 52 -1.61 36.31 15.19
CA ILE A 52 -1.34 35.36 14.11
C ILE A 52 0.15 35.36 13.77
N GLU A 53 0.71 34.19 13.44
CA GLU A 53 2.05 34.03 12.87
C GLU A 53 1.97 33.33 11.51
N ALA A 54 2.79 33.78 10.56
CA ALA A 54 2.84 33.23 9.20
C ALA A 54 4.21 33.47 8.55
N ILE A 55 4.44 32.83 7.40
CA ILE A 55 5.59 33.06 6.54
C ILE A 55 5.10 33.59 5.20
N LEU A 56 5.52 34.80 4.81
CA LEU A 56 5.20 35.41 3.53
C LEU A 56 6.24 35.00 2.47
N ASN A 57 5.78 34.53 1.32
CA ASN A 57 6.57 34.07 0.18
C ASN A 57 7.66 33.04 0.56
N GLY A 58 7.42 32.22 1.58
CA GLY A 58 8.34 31.17 2.03
C GLY A 58 9.54 31.62 2.87
N GLU A 59 9.78 32.93 3.01
CA GLU A 59 10.99 33.44 3.67
C GLU A 59 10.70 34.46 4.79
N GLN A 60 9.69 35.31 4.62
CA GLN A 60 9.51 36.49 5.47
C GLN A 60 8.62 36.18 6.66
N LYS A 61 9.21 36.13 7.86
CA LYS A 61 8.46 35.99 9.09
C LYS A 61 7.47 37.15 9.25
N THR A 62 6.21 36.79 9.49
CA THR A 62 5.07 37.70 9.49
C THR A 62 4.26 37.57 10.77
N TYR A 63 3.91 38.71 11.38
CA TYR A 63 2.90 38.75 12.43
C TYR A 63 1.61 39.42 11.97
N GLY A 64 0.49 38.85 12.41
CA GLY A 64 -0.85 39.38 12.20
C GLY A 64 -1.45 39.89 13.50
N ALA A 65 -2.16 41.02 13.43
CA ALA A 65 -2.87 41.62 14.56
C ALA A 65 -4.32 41.96 14.20
N ILE A 66 -5.23 41.88 15.18
CA ILE A 66 -6.67 42.01 14.98
C ILE A 66 -7.20 43.20 15.78
N GLY A 67 -7.41 44.29 15.05
CA GLY A 67 -7.95 45.56 15.54
C GLY A 67 -9.45 45.73 15.34
N PHE A 68 -10.25 44.73 15.70
CA PHE A 68 -11.70 44.84 15.61
C PHE A 68 -12.25 45.80 16.68
N VAL A 69 -13.21 46.63 16.26
CA VAL A 69 -13.95 47.55 17.11
C VAL A 69 -15.36 46.99 17.31
N ASN A 70 -15.83 46.97 18.55
CA ASN A 70 -17.19 46.50 18.85
C ASN A 70 -18.22 47.49 18.27
N GLN A 71 -19.32 46.96 17.73
CA GLN A 71 -20.35 47.74 17.04
C GLN A 71 -19.74 48.68 15.99
N ALA A 72 -18.83 48.15 15.17
CA ALA A 72 -18.04 48.95 14.25
C ALA A 72 -18.92 49.76 13.29
N SER A 73 -18.93 51.07 13.49
CA SER A 73 -19.25 52.06 12.47
C SER A 73 -17.98 52.56 11.76
N ASP A 74 -18.16 53.16 10.59
CA ASP A 74 -17.07 53.82 9.85
C ASP A 74 -16.87 55.28 10.31
N SER A 75 -17.28 55.56 11.55
CA SER A 75 -17.12 56.87 12.19
C SER A 75 -15.65 57.22 12.38
N THR A 76 -15.37 58.52 12.42
CA THR A 76 -14.02 59.05 12.65
C THR A 76 -13.39 58.48 13.94
N ASP A 77 -14.19 58.26 14.99
CA ASP A 77 -13.70 57.76 16.27
C ASP A 77 -13.30 56.29 16.20
N HIS A 78 -14.06 55.46 15.48
CA HIS A 78 -13.74 54.06 15.28
C HIS A 78 -12.51 53.88 14.38
N LYS A 79 -12.40 54.69 13.33
CA LYS A 79 -11.19 54.74 12.49
C LYS A 79 -9.96 55.12 13.31
N LYS A 80 -10.05 56.17 14.13
CA LYS A 80 -8.97 56.55 15.07
C LYS A 80 -8.62 55.42 16.03
N LYS A 81 -9.62 54.70 16.56
CA LYS A 81 -9.41 53.56 17.47
C LYS A 81 -8.68 52.42 16.77
N ALA A 82 -9.05 52.07 15.54
CA ALA A 82 -8.38 51.06 14.73
C ALA A 82 -6.93 51.47 14.40
N GLN A 83 -6.69 52.72 13.97
CA GLN A 83 -5.35 53.24 13.68
C GLN A 83 -4.46 53.32 14.92
N LYS A 84 -5.03 53.67 16.09
CA LYS A 84 -4.32 53.64 17.37
C LYS A 84 -3.93 52.21 17.72
N LYS A 85 -4.84 51.25 17.57
CA LYS A 85 -4.57 49.84 17.82
C LYS A 85 -3.49 49.29 16.89
N PHE A 86 -3.57 49.57 15.58
CA PHE A 86 -2.50 49.24 14.62
C PHE A 86 -1.13 49.73 15.10
N SER A 87 -1.07 50.98 15.55
CA SER A 87 0.20 51.60 15.98
C SER A 87 0.78 50.92 17.22
N THR A 88 -0.07 50.57 18.18
CA THR A 88 0.34 49.84 19.40
C THR A 88 0.80 48.44 19.05
N ASP A 89 0.02 47.69 18.26
CA ASP A 89 0.31 46.30 17.92
C ASP A 89 1.56 46.18 17.06
N LEU A 90 1.76 47.11 16.10
CA LEU A 90 2.98 47.20 15.30
C LEU A 90 4.22 47.40 16.18
N ALA A 91 4.15 48.35 17.13
CA ALA A 91 5.27 48.61 18.05
C ALA A 91 5.57 47.39 18.92
N SER A 92 4.54 46.71 19.42
CA SER A 92 4.70 45.47 20.19
C SER A 92 5.27 44.32 19.34
N ALA A 93 4.88 44.21 18.07
CA ALA A 93 5.41 43.22 17.14
C ALA A 93 6.91 43.43 16.87
N THR A 94 7.30 44.65 16.50
CA THR A 94 8.70 44.99 16.20
C THR A 94 9.61 44.93 17.43
N ALA A 95 9.07 45.24 18.62
CA ALA A 95 9.83 45.17 19.86
C ALA A 95 10.05 43.73 20.33
N ALA A 96 9.10 42.83 20.05
CA ALA A 96 9.17 41.47 20.53
C ALA A 96 10.05 40.55 19.65
N ASP A 97 10.17 40.86 18.36
CA ASP A 97 11.00 40.09 17.44
C ASP A 97 11.64 41.03 16.40
N PRO A 98 12.97 41.29 16.49
CA PRO A 98 13.68 42.15 15.54
C PRO A 98 13.78 41.58 14.12
N GLU A 99 13.53 40.27 13.93
CA GLU A 99 13.70 39.60 12.64
C GLU A 99 12.45 39.68 11.75
N ILE A 100 11.32 40.15 12.28
CA ILE A 100 10.09 40.25 11.50
C ILE A 100 10.28 41.16 10.29
N LYS A 101 9.78 40.72 9.13
CA LYS A 101 9.88 41.47 7.88
C LYS A 101 8.53 41.93 7.35
N ALA A 102 7.45 41.32 7.83
CA ALA A 102 6.11 41.61 7.37
C ALA A 102 5.11 41.73 8.52
N PHE A 103 4.09 42.57 8.34
CA PHE A 103 3.01 42.77 9.31
C PHE A 103 1.63 42.84 8.64
N VAL A 104 0.66 42.08 9.15
CA VAL A 104 -0.71 42.06 8.64
C VAL A 104 -1.65 42.60 9.71
N PHE A 105 -2.56 43.50 9.33
CA PHE A 105 -3.53 44.05 10.27
C PHE A 105 -4.96 43.85 9.77
N PHE A 106 -5.79 43.25 10.62
CA PHE A 106 -7.20 43.03 10.38
C PHE A 106 -8.05 44.02 11.16
N THR A 107 -9.05 44.63 10.51
CA THR A 107 -10.03 45.49 11.18
C THR A 107 -11.40 45.37 10.52
N ASN A 108 -12.46 45.50 11.33
CA ASN A 108 -13.85 45.53 10.86
C ASN A 108 -14.37 46.95 10.61
N VAL A 109 -13.47 47.94 10.52
CA VAL A 109 -13.78 49.31 10.10
C VAL A 109 -13.31 49.51 8.66
N ASN A 110 -14.10 50.18 7.83
CA ASN A 110 -13.65 50.52 6.48
C ASN A 110 -12.68 51.70 6.49
N LEU A 111 -11.49 51.49 5.91
CA LEU A 111 -10.45 52.51 5.79
C LEU A 111 -10.37 53.01 4.35
N THR A 112 -10.24 54.31 4.18
CA THR A 112 -9.99 54.92 2.86
C THR A 112 -8.60 54.54 2.35
N ALA A 113 -8.38 54.69 1.05
CA ALA A 113 -7.07 54.42 0.44
C ALA A 113 -5.95 55.26 1.11
N GLY A 114 -6.20 56.54 1.37
CA GLY A 114 -5.24 57.41 2.05
C GLY A 114 -4.93 56.96 3.48
N GLU A 115 -5.94 56.54 4.25
CA GLU A 115 -5.74 55.99 5.60
C GLU A 115 -4.92 54.70 5.57
N LYS A 116 -5.18 53.79 4.62
CA LYS A 116 -4.41 52.55 4.46
C LYS A 116 -2.96 52.83 4.09
N ASN A 117 -2.72 53.73 3.14
CA ASN A 117 -1.36 54.12 2.74
C ASN A 117 -0.58 54.72 3.91
N ALA A 118 -1.22 55.57 4.73
CA ALA A 118 -0.58 56.13 5.92
C ALA A 118 -0.18 55.06 6.95
N LEU A 119 -0.96 53.99 7.11
CA LEU A 119 -0.61 52.86 7.98
C LEU A 119 0.56 52.05 7.42
N VAL A 120 0.54 51.76 6.12
CA VAL A 120 1.63 51.05 5.43
C VAL A 120 2.93 51.84 5.52
N GLU A 121 2.91 53.14 5.23
CA GLU A 121 4.08 54.03 5.38
C GLU A 121 4.64 54.02 6.80
N LYS A 122 3.76 53.95 7.82
CA LYS A 122 4.18 53.87 9.21
C LYS A 122 4.90 52.55 9.52
N ALA A 123 4.40 51.43 8.99
CA ALA A 123 5.07 50.13 9.10
C ALA A 123 6.43 50.11 8.41
N THR A 124 6.53 50.68 7.20
CA THR A 124 7.81 50.78 6.48
C THR A 124 8.82 51.65 7.23
N LYS A 125 8.39 52.78 7.82
CA LYS A 125 9.24 53.62 8.68
C LYS A 125 9.72 52.90 9.95
N SER A 126 8.97 51.92 10.43
CA SER A 126 9.37 51.05 11.55
C SER A 126 10.31 49.90 11.13
N GLY A 127 10.74 49.84 9.87
CA GLY A 127 11.73 48.87 9.38
C GLY A 127 11.16 47.59 8.77
N LEU A 128 9.84 47.50 8.56
CA LEU A 128 9.23 46.35 7.89
C LEU A 128 9.32 46.46 6.37
N ALA A 129 9.62 45.34 5.72
CA ALA A 129 9.66 45.23 4.26
C ALA A 129 8.25 45.16 3.65
N TYR A 130 7.27 44.65 4.38
CA TYR A 130 5.91 44.48 3.90
C TYR A 130 4.86 44.79 4.97
N CYS A 131 3.75 45.43 4.58
CA CYS A 131 2.60 45.60 5.44
C CYS A 131 1.31 45.46 4.64
N GLU A 132 0.36 44.69 5.18
CA GLU A 132 -0.93 44.41 4.54
C GLU A 132 -2.09 44.76 5.47
N ILE A 133 -3.08 45.48 4.93
CA ILE A 133 -4.28 45.86 5.69
C ILE A 133 -5.50 45.12 5.12
N PHE A 134 -6.16 44.38 5.99
CA PHE A 134 -7.47 43.76 5.77
C PHE A 134 -8.53 44.58 6.49
N ASP A 135 -9.13 45.53 5.79
CA ASP A 135 -10.31 46.26 6.25
C ASP A 135 -11.58 45.43 6.05
N ARG A 136 -12.72 45.93 6.55
CA ARG A 136 -14.00 45.19 6.51
C ARG A 136 -14.36 44.78 5.09
N GLU A 137 -14.24 45.68 4.11
CA GLU A 137 -14.57 45.39 2.72
C GLU A 137 -13.67 44.29 2.12
N ARG A 138 -12.36 44.30 2.38
CA ARG A 138 -11.48 43.23 1.89
C ARG A 138 -11.81 41.89 2.55
N ILE A 139 -12.08 41.88 3.86
CA ILE A 139 -12.50 40.66 4.57
C ILE A 139 -13.82 40.14 3.97
N ARG A 140 -14.78 41.04 3.72
CA ARG A 140 -16.06 40.71 3.09
C ARG A 140 -15.87 40.04 1.73
N LEU A 141 -15.03 40.62 0.86
CA LEU A 141 -14.75 40.07 -0.46
C LEU A 141 -14.15 38.66 -0.40
N VAL A 142 -13.23 38.41 0.54
CA VAL A 142 -12.67 37.06 0.74
C VAL A 142 -13.73 36.08 1.21
N LEU A 143 -14.54 36.47 2.20
CA LEU A 143 -15.60 35.62 2.77
C LEU A 143 -16.76 35.34 1.82
N ASP A 144 -17.07 36.27 0.91
CA ASP A 144 -18.09 36.08 -0.13
C ASP A 144 -17.56 35.33 -1.36
N GLY A 145 -16.24 35.11 -1.45
CA GLY A 145 -15.61 34.28 -2.49
C GLY A 145 -15.77 32.79 -2.22
N ALA A 146 -15.65 31.96 -3.28
CA ALA A 146 -15.85 30.50 -3.22
C ALA A 146 -15.04 29.81 -2.12
N ASP A 147 -13.78 30.21 -1.94
CA ASP A 147 -12.88 29.63 -0.94
C ASP A 147 -13.21 30.13 0.50
N GLY A 148 -13.90 31.27 0.63
CA GLY A 148 -14.28 31.88 1.92
C GLY A 148 -15.68 31.52 2.43
N MET A 149 -16.53 30.89 1.60
CA MET A 149 -17.91 30.56 1.97
C MET A 149 -18.00 29.65 3.21
N ALA A 150 -17.09 28.68 3.34
CA ALA A 150 -17.03 27.80 4.51
C ALA A 150 -16.66 28.56 5.79
N ILE A 151 -15.69 29.49 5.70
CA ILE A 151 -15.29 30.35 6.82
C ILE A 151 -16.46 31.27 7.21
N ARG A 152 -17.15 31.85 6.22
CA ARG A 152 -18.32 32.71 6.44
C ARG A 152 -19.43 31.95 7.18
N PHE A 153 -19.69 30.71 6.81
CA PHE A 153 -20.66 29.86 7.51
C PHE A 153 -20.23 29.56 8.94
N GLN A 154 -18.99 29.12 9.17
CA GLN A 154 -18.49 28.73 10.49
C GLN A 154 -18.31 29.92 11.44
N SER A 155 -17.81 31.05 10.94
CA SER A 155 -17.45 32.21 11.75
C SER A 155 -18.61 33.18 11.92
N LEU A 156 -19.37 33.43 10.85
CA LEU A 156 -20.46 34.38 10.88
C LEU A 156 -21.83 33.72 10.92
N GLY A 157 -21.96 32.40 10.82
CA GLY A 157 -23.26 31.71 10.87
C GLY A 157 -24.18 32.09 9.72
N ILE A 158 -23.62 32.46 8.56
CA ILE A 158 -24.38 32.85 7.36
C ILE A 158 -24.49 31.61 6.46
N PRO A 159 -25.69 31.04 6.26
CA PRO A 159 -25.88 29.89 5.37
C PRO A 159 -25.56 30.26 3.92
N MET A 160 -25.08 29.28 3.16
CA MET A 160 -24.90 29.40 1.71
C MET A 160 -26.25 29.30 1.01
N SER A 161 -26.52 30.21 0.07
CA SER A 161 -27.62 30.07 -0.88
C SER A 161 -27.38 28.90 -1.84
N ASP A 162 -28.42 28.43 -2.53
CA ASP A 162 -28.31 27.30 -3.48
C ASP A 162 -27.23 27.54 -4.57
N ALA A 163 -27.13 28.77 -5.07
CA ALA A 163 -26.10 29.15 -6.05
C ALA A 163 -24.67 29.12 -5.46
N GLU A 164 -24.53 29.54 -4.20
CA GLU A 164 -23.25 29.48 -3.49
C GLU A 164 -22.86 28.04 -3.15
N GLN A 165 -23.83 27.19 -2.79
CA GLN A 165 -23.62 25.75 -2.59
C GLN A 165 -23.14 25.09 -3.90
N ALA A 166 -23.78 25.39 -5.03
CA ALA A 166 -23.34 24.90 -6.34
C ALA A 166 -21.90 25.34 -6.66
N THR A 167 -21.56 26.60 -6.37
CA THR A 167 -20.19 27.12 -6.55
C THR A 167 -19.19 26.42 -5.65
N PHE A 168 -19.54 26.16 -4.39
CA PHE A 168 -18.71 25.42 -3.45
C PHE A 168 -18.43 23.99 -3.94
N PHE A 169 -19.46 23.25 -4.36
CA PHE A 169 -19.28 21.89 -4.86
C PHE A 169 -18.55 21.85 -6.21
N ALA A 170 -18.77 22.81 -7.10
CA ALA A 170 -18.01 22.91 -8.35
C ALA A 170 -16.50 23.17 -8.10
N ARG A 171 -16.16 23.82 -6.97
CA ARG A 171 -14.78 24.12 -6.59
C ARG A 171 -14.09 22.98 -5.85
N TRP A 172 -14.79 22.33 -4.93
CA TRP A 172 -14.21 21.37 -3.97
C TRP A 172 -14.72 19.94 -4.11
N GLY A 173 -15.73 19.69 -4.95
CA GLY A 173 -16.39 18.38 -5.08
C GLY A 173 -15.42 17.29 -5.51
N ASP A 174 -14.62 17.57 -6.54
CA ASP A 174 -13.63 16.62 -7.08
C ASP A 174 -12.53 16.31 -6.05
N ASP A 175 -12.03 17.33 -5.35
CA ASP A 175 -10.99 17.18 -4.31
C ASP A 175 -11.50 16.30 -3.15
N ILE A 176 -12.73 16.53 -2.69
CA ILE A 176 -13.34 15.72 -1.62
C ILE A 176 -13.51 14.27 -2.09
N GLN A 177 -13.98 14.06 -3.31
CA GLN A 177 -14.14 12.70 -3.86
C GLN A 177 -12.79 11.99 -4.00
N SER A 178 -11.75 12.67 -4.46
CA SER A 178 -10.40 12.11 -4.54
C SER A 178 -9.88 11.73 -3.15
N VAL A 179 -9.94 12.62 -2.16
CA VAL A 179 -9.46 12.30 -0.80
C VAL A 179 -10.18 11.07 -0.21
N ILE A 180 -11.49 10.95 -0.45
CA ILE A 180 -12.27 9.81 0.02
C ILE A 180 -11.87 8.53 -0.72
N ALA A 181 -11.87 8.54 -2.05
CA ALA A 181 -11.58 7.36 -2.86
C ALA A 181 -10.14 6.88 -2.69
N ASP A 182 -9.18 7.80 -2.72
CA ASP A 182 -7.76 7.51 -2.59
C ASP A 182 -7.43 7.06 -1.17
N GLY A 183 -7.98 7.75 -0.15
CA GLY A 183 -7.78 7.40 1.25
C GLY A 183 -8.30 6.01 1.60
N PHE A 184 -9.50 5.64 1.16
CA PHE A 184 -10.02 4.28 1.37
C PHE A 184 -9.21 3.22 0.63
N SER A 185 -8.73 3.53 -0.58
CA SER A 185 -7.89 2.62 -1.35
C SER A 185 -6.54 2.37 -0.68
N GLU A 186 -5.92 3.41 -0.12
CA GLU A 186 -4.67 3.32 0.63
C GLU A 186 -4.84 2.53 1.93
N ILE A 187 -5.93 2.76 2.67
CA ILE A 187 -6.28 1.99 3.86
C ILE A 187 -6.47 0.51 3.51
N LYS A 188 -7.23 0.20 2.44
CA LYS A 188 -7.44 -1.18 1.98
C LYS A 188 -6.12 -1.86 1.62
N ARG A 189 -5.25 -1.17 0.88
CA ARG A 189 -3.91 -1.69 0.52
C ARG A 189 -3.07 -1.99 1.77
N SER A 190 -3.06 -1.08 2.74
CA SER A 190 -2.34 -1.23 4.00
C SER A 190 -2.87 -2.38 4.84
N LEU A 191 -4.20 -2.52 4.94
CA LEU A 191 -4.86 -3.63 5.65
C LEU A 191 -4.52 -4.98 5.02
N ASN A 192 -4.62 -5.09 3.68
CA ASN A 192 -4.26 -6.31 2.96
C ASN A 192 -2.79 -6.68 3.19
N ARG A 193 -1.90 -5.69 3.20
CA ARG A 193 -0.48 -5.90 3.48
C ARG A 193 -0.24 -6.39 4.91
N MET A 194 -0.85 -5.75 5.91
CA MET A 194 -0.72 -6.18 7.31
C MET A 194 -1.28 -7.58 7.53
N GLN A 195 -2.42 -7.90 6.91
CA GLN A 195 -3.00 -9.23 6.96
C GLN A 195 -2.04 -10.27 6.38
N PHE A 196 -1.49 -10.03 5.19
CA PHE A 196 -0.50 -10.94 4.59
C PHE A 196 0.73 -11.12 5.48
N LEU A 197 1.31 -10.04 6.02
CA LEU A 197 2.48 -10.12 6.91
C LEU A 197 2.20 -10.90 8.20
N HIS A 198 0.95 -10.89 8.67
CA HIS A 198 0.54 -11.72 9.80
C HIS A 198 0.43 -13.19 9.40
N GLU A 199 -0.27 -13.48 8.28
CA GLU A 199 -0.54 -14.85 7.81
C GLU A 199 0.70 -15.54 7.23
N MET A 200 1.71 -14.81 6.75
CA MET A 200 2.89 -15.42 6.12
C MET A 200 3.76 -16.24 7.09
N ASN A 201 3.61 -16.02 8.39
CA ASN A 201 4.29 -16.82 9.42
C ASN A 201 3.59 -18.15 9.70
N ALA A 202 2.40 -18.36 9.15
CA ALA A 202 1.75 -19.65 9.19
C ALA A 202 2.56 -20.68 8.39
N PRO A 203 2.47 -21.97 8.74
CA PRO A 203 3.12 -23.01 7.96
C PRO A 203 2.62 -22.99 6.51
N LEU A 204 3.50 -23.40 5.60
CA LEU A 204 3.20 -23.60 4.20
C LEU A 204 2.42 -24.90 4.04
N GLU A 205 1.10 -24.77 3.91
CA GLU A 205 0.20 -25.91 3.71
C GLU A 205 0.31 -26.43 2.28
N GLN A 206 0.36 -25.49 1.33
CA GLN A 206 0.43 -25.77 -0.09
C GLN A 206 1.22 -24.67 -0.79
N PHE A 207 2.15 -25.07 -1.65
CA PHE A 207 2.79 -24.25 -2.66
C PHE A 207 2.49 -24.86 -4.02
N LEU A 208 1.79 -24.10 -4.85
CA LEU A 208 1.27 -24.55 -6.13
C LEU A 208 1.86 -23.68 -7.24
N VAL A 209 2.49 -24.35 -8.21
CA VAL A 209 2.91 -23.74 -9.47
C VAL A 209 1.97 -24.22 -10.55
N LEU A 210 1.25 -23.28 -11.15
CA LEU A 210 0.25 -23.55 -12.19
C LEU A 210 0.76 -23.02 -13.53
N LEU A 211 0.85 -23.90 -14.52
CA LEU A 211 1.06 -23.53 -15.91
C LEU A 211 -0.29 -23.28 -16.56
N GLU A 212 -0.48 -22.09 -17.12
CA GLU A 212 -1.56 -21.81 -18.06
C GLU A 212 -1.06 -22.06 -19.48
N LEU A 213 -1.77 -22.92 -20.22
CA LEU A 213 -1.48 -23.20 -21.61
C LEU A 213 -2.07 -22.11 -22.53
N ASP A 214 -1.52 -21.93 -23.73
CA ASP A 214 -1.97 -20.93 -24.71
C ASP A 214 -3.41 -21.17 -25.19
N ARG A 215 -3.82 -22.42 -25.35
CA ARG A 215 -5.20 -22.86 -25.59
C ARG A 215 -5.55 -24.06 -24.70
N GLU A 216 -6.80 -24.50 -24.79
CA GLU A 216 -7.18 -25.80 -24.25
C GLU A 216 -6.74 -26.90 -25.22
N TYR A 217 -6.12 -27.96 -24.68
CA TYR A 217 -5.63 -29.11 -25.43
C TYR A 217 -6.36 -30.37 -25.01
N ASN A 218 -6.58 -31.29 -25.94
CA ASN A 218 -6.94 -32.64 -25.55
C ASN A 218 -5.74 -33.34 -24.90
N GLY A 219 -5.96 -34.20 -23.91
CA GLY A 219 -4.91 -34.95 -23.22
C GLY A 219 -4.05 -35.79 -24.18
N SER A 220 -4.63 -36.27 -25.29
CA SER A 220 -3.86 -36.96 -26.34
C SER A 220 -2.92 -36.05 -27.12
N GLU A 221 -3.23 -34.75 -27.25
CA GLU A 221 -2.36 -33.76 -27.91
C GLU A 221 -1.16 -33.35 -27.03
N ILE A 222 -1.33 -33.41 -25.70
CA ILE A 222 -0.21 -33.22 -24.76
C ILE A 222 0.68 -34.46 -24.76
N GLY A 223 0.09 -35.65 -24.76
CA GLY A 223 0.83 -36.90 -24.73
C GLY A 223 1.58 -37.07 -23.41
N HIS A 224 2.86 -37.46 -23.49
CA HIS A 224 3.71 -37.64 -22.31
C HIS A 224 4.01 -36.28 -21.65
N LEU A 225 4.14 -36.30 -20.32
CA LEU A 225 4.22 -35.08 -19.52
C LEU A 225 5.39 -35.16 -18.56
N ARG A 226 6.21 -34.11 -18.55
CA ARG A 226 7.18 -33.86 -17.48
C ARG A 226 7.07 -32.41 -17.07
N PHE A 227 6.70 -32.15 -15.83
CA PHE A 227 6.70 -30.80 -15.27
C PHE A 227 7.15 -30.82 -13.81
N PHE A 228 8.36 -30.31 -13.58
CA PHE A 228 9.00 -30.25 -12.28
C PHE A 228 9.41 -28.83 -11.94
N VAL A 229 9.47 -28.55 -10.64
CA VAL A 229 9.85 -27.29 -10.04
C VAL A 229 10.96 -27.61 -9.05
N SER A 230 12.06 -26.88 -9.16
CA SER A 230 13.12 -26.87 -8.14
C SER A 230 13.10 -25.51 -7.47
N MET A 231 12.98 -25.49 -6.15
CA MET A 231 12.99 -24.30 -5.32
C MET A 231 14.13 -24.41 -4.32
N SER A 232 15.14 -23.56 -4.47
CA SER A 232 16.21 -23.37 -3.48
C SER A 232 15.80 -22.25 -2.54
N LEU A 233 15.83 -22.52 -1.24
CA LEU A 233 15.50 -21.51 -0.23
C LEU A 233 16.59 -20.44 -0.20
N ALA A 234 16.21 -19.20 0.10
CA ALA A 234 17.16 -18.10 0.29
C ALA A 234 18.12 -18.40 1.45
N GLU A 235 17.61 -19.05 2.50
CA GLU A 235 18.36 -19.51 3.65
C GLU A 235 17.91 -20.93 4.02
N PRO A 236 18.82 -21.82 4.46
CA PRO A 236 18.42 -23.12 4.97
C PRO A 236 17.48 -23.00 6.17
N ARG A 237 16.41 -23.80 6.19
CA ARG A 237 15.43 -23.83 7.29
C ARG A 237 15.43 -25.20 7.91
N ASP A 238 15.90 -25.30 9.16
CA ASP A 238 16.01 -26.57 9.89
C ASP A 238 16.72 -27.66 9.07
N GLY A 239 17.83 -27.28 8.45
CA GLY A 239 18.62 -28.13 7.57
C GLY A 239 18.06 -28.30 6.16
N LEU A 240 16.79 -27.94 5.88
CA LEU A 240 16.24 -27.98 4.51
C LEU A 240 16.85 -26.87 3.66
N LEU A 241 17.38 -27.22 2.49
CA LEU A 241 18.04 -26.31 1.55
C LEU A 241 17.22 -26.11 0.27
N MET A 242 16.66 -27.20 -0.25
CA MET A 242 15.97 -27.19 -1.53
C MET A 242 14.81 -28.20 -1.49
N VAL A 243 13.74 -27.86 -2.19
CA VAL A 243 12.65 -28.80 -2.50
C VAL A 243 12.54 -28.94 -4.01
N THR A 244 12.33 -30.17 -4.47
CA THR A 244 12.00 -30.47 -5.86
C THR A 244 10.67 -31.18 -5.88
N PHE A 245 9.76 -30.79 -6.76
CA PHE A 245 8.44 -31.40 -6.85
C PHE A 245 7.88 -31.26 -8.25
N GLY A 246 6.96 -32.14 -8.63
CA GLY A 246 6.42 -32.09 -9.97
C GLY A 246 5.34 -33.11 -10.25
N THR A 247 4.92 -33.11 -11.51
CA THR A 247 3.95 -34.03 -12.07
C THR A 247 4.50 -34.64 -13.37
N SER A 248 4.14 -35.89 -13.61
CA SER A 248 4.42 -36.61 -14.85
C SER A 248 3.27 -37.54 -15.19
N ASP A 249 3.18 -37.97 -16.44
CA ASP A 249 2.24 -39.02 -16.85
C ASP A 249 2.68 -40.41 -16.34
N ARG A 250 1.77 -41.38 -16.47
CA ARG A 250 1.86 -42.75 -15.93
C ARG A 250 1.73 -42.75 -14.40
N ALA A 251 0.52 -43.04 -13.92
CA ALA A 251 0.14 -42.94 -12.51
C ALA A 251 1.08 -43.72 -11.55
N ASP A 252 1.58 -44.88 -11.95
CA ASP A 252 2.41 -45.73 -11.08
C ASP A 252 3.92 -45.56 -11.28
N ARG A 253 4.37 -44.54 -12.03
CA ARG A 253 5.81 -44.33 -12.37
C ARG A 253 6.73 -44.32 -11.15
N ALA A 254 6.31 -43.75 -10.03
CA ALA A 254 7.12 -43.68 -8.80
C ALA A 254 7.49 -45.07 -8.22
N ARG A 255 6.80 -46.14 -8.62
CA ARG A 255 7.05 -47.51 -8.15
C ARG A 255 7.86 -48.34 -9.15
N ALA A 256 8.13 -47.81 -10.34
CA ALA A 256 8.89 -48.50 -11.37
C ALA A 256 10.34 -48.69 -10.91
N LYS A 257 10.90 -49.88 -11.15
CA LYS A 257 12.30 -50.21 -10.84
C LYS A 257 13.14 -50.35 -12.10
N SER A 258 12.50 -50.43 -13.26
CA SER A 258 13.14 -50.59 -14.56
C SER A 258 12.38 -49.82 -15.65
N VAL A 259 13.05 -49.61 -16.79
CA VAL A 259 12.41 -49.03 -17.99
C VAL A 259 11.25 -49.91 -18.48
N ALA A 260 11.39 -51.24 -18.38
CA ALA A 260 10.34 -52.17 -18.79
C ALA A 260 9.05 -52.02 -17.96
N ASP A 261 9.17 -51.74 -16.65
CA ASP A 261 8.02 -51.47 -15.78
C ASP A 261 7.28 -50.21 -16.25
N VAL A 262 8.03 -49.17 -16.61
CA VAL A 262 7.46 -47.92 -17.12
C VAL A 262 6.75 -48.19 -18.44
N GLU A 263 7.40 -48.87 -19.40
CA GLU A 263 6.85 -49.19 -20.73
C GLU A 263 5.55 -50.00 -20.69
N ALA A 264 5.34 -50.84 -19.66
CA ALA A 264 4.10 -51.58 -19.46
C ALA A 264 2.90 -50.67 -19.05
N MET A 265 3.16 -49.45 -18.57
CA MET A 265 2.12 -48.49 -18.18
C MET A 265 1.58 -47.71 -19.39
N ARG A 266 0.31 -47.30 -19.32
CA ARG A 266 -0.30 -46.44 -20.36
C ARG A 266 0.32 -45.04 -20.32
N ALA A 267 0.99 -44.67 -21.41
CA ALA A 267 1.63 -43.37 -21.57
C ALA A 267 0.62 -42.26 -21.87
N GLY A 268 0.90 -41.07 -21.36
CA GLY A 268 0.18 -39.85 -21.66
C GLY A 268 -0.79 -39.39 -20.57
N ILE A 269 -0.95 -38.07 -20.47
CA ILE A 269 -1.74 -37.41 -19.43
C ILE A 269 -3.22 -37.83 -19.43
N LEU A 270 -3.74 -38.29 -20.57
CA LEU A 270 -5.11 -38.80 -20.72
C LEU A 270 -5.37 -40.05 -19.87
N HIS A 271 -4.34 -40.84 -19.55
CA HIS A 271 -4.50 -42.14 -18.90
C HIS A 271 -4.18 -42.13 -17.40
N GLY A 272 -3.51 -41.09 -16.92
CA GLY A 272 -3.19 -40.94 -15.50
C GLY A 272 -1.94 -40.09 -15.30
N MET A 273 -1.88 -39.45 -14.15
CA MET A 273 -0.73 -38.65 -13.73
C MET A 273 -0.24 -39.11 -12.37
N MET A 274 1.02 -38.84 -12.13
CA MET A 274 1.67 -38.99 -10.85
C MET A 274 2.32 -37.67 -10.47
N GLY A 275 2.48 -37.43 -9.18
CA GLY A 275 3.38 -36.40 -8.70
C GLY A 275 4.27 -36.90 -7.58
N ALA A 276 5.42 -36.25 -7.44
CA ALA A 276 6.43 -36.60 -6.47
C ALA A 276 7.11 -35.35 -5.92
N LYS A 277 7.64 -35.49 -4.71
CA LYS A 277 8.24 -34.42 -3.92
C LYS A 277 9.51 -34.95 -3.24
N TRP A 278 10.58 -34.17 -3.30
CA TRP A 278 11.87 -34.48 -2.71
C TRP A 278 12.39 -33.28 -1.91
N GLU A 279 13.06 -33.57 -0.80
CA GLU A 279 13.72 -32.59 0.05
C GLU A 279 15.23 -32.84 0.04
N ARG A 280 16.02 -31.78 -0.17
CA ARG A 280 17.47 -31.82 0.02
C ARG A 280 17.81 -31.08 1.30
N ARG A 281 18.46 -31.79 2.22
CA ARG A 281 18.91 -31.25 3.51
C ARG A 281 20.43 -31.09 3.53
N ILE A 282 20.93 -30.18 4.36
CA ILE A 282 22.35 -30.05 4.68
C ILE A 282 22.74 -31.28 5.50
N PRO A 283 23.80 -32.02 5.13
CA PRO A 283 24.30 -33.15 5.91
C PRO A 283 24.64 -32.72 7.33
N THR A 284 24.21 -33.48 8.32
CA THR A 284 24.62 -33.29 9.73
C THR A 284 25.85 -34.16 9.99
N SER A 285 26.75 -33.75 10.90
CA SER A 285 27.98 -34.50 11.24
C SER A 285 27.73 -35.89 11.86
N GLU A 286 26.48 -36.25 12.14
CA GLU A 286 26.05 -37.58 12.59
C GLU A 286 25.74 -38.53 11.42
N ASP A 287 25.73 -38.03 10.17
CA ASP A 287 25.44 -38.78 8.95
C ASP A 287 26.72 -39.29 8.25
N GLU A 288 27.91 -39.11 8.84
CA GLU A 288 29.15 -39.70 8.34
C GLU A 288 29.14 -41.22 8.66
N PRO A 289 29.15 -42.11 7.65
CA PRO A 289 29.31 -43.53 7.91
C PRO A 289 30.67 -43.79 8.56
N GLU A 290 30.71 -44.64 9.59
CA GLU A 290 31.96 -45.12 10.19
C GLU A 290 32.94 -45.56 9.09
N GLU A 291 34.13 -44.94 9.06
CA GLU A 291 35.22 -45.27 8.15
C GLU A 291 35.65 -46.74 8.34
N ASP A 292 35.07 -47.64 7.55
CA ASP A 292 35.60 -49.00 7.33
C ASP A 292 35.18 -49.52 5.93
N ALA A 293 35.67 -48.86 4.89
CA ALA A 293 35.78 -49.45 3.55
C ALA A 293 36.90 -48.76 2.76
N ALA A 294 38.08 -49.36 2.82
CA ALA A 294 39.18 -49.08 1.89
C ALA A 294 38.78 -49.47 0.45
N ASP A 295 39.22 -48.64 -0.50
CA ASP A 295 39.21 -48.84 -1.95
C ASP A 295 37.85 -48.99 -2.65
N SER A 296 37.23 -47.84 -2.93
CA SER A 296 36.55 -47.65 -4.22
C SER A 296 36.64 -46.18 -4.65
N ASP A 297 37.27 -45.97 -5.79
CA ASP A 297 37.43 -44.70 -6.51
C ASP A 297 36.11 -44.32 -7.21
N GLU A 298 35.00 -44.32 -6.45
CA GLU A 298 33.69 -43.87 -6.89
C GLU A 298 33.42 -42.51 -6.26
N SER A 299 33.28 -41.50 -7.13
CA SER A 299 32.81 -40.17 -6.80
C SER A 299 31.60 -40.24 -5.85
N VAL A 300 31.75 -39.67 -4.67
CA VAL A 300 30.67 -39.43 -3.71
C VAL A 300 29.52 -38.73 -4.47
N ASP A 301 28.40 -39.43 -4.62
CA ASP A 301 27.20 -38.92 -5.29
C ASP A 301 26.44 -37.97 -4.34
N ASP A 302 26.98 -36.75 -4.18
CA ASP A 302 26.48 -35.66 -3.32
C ASP A 302 25.14 -35.03 -3.82
N GLY A 303 24.32 -35.77 -4.57
CA GLY A 303 23.31 -35.21 -5.47
C GLY A 303 21.83 -35.39 -5.09
N GLU A 304 21.44 -36.52 -4.49
CA GLU A 304 20.02 -36.94 -4.50
C GLU A 304 19.23 -36.50 -3.25
N GLY A 305 18.12 -35.79 -3.46
CA GLY A 305 17.18 -35.44 -2.39
C GLY A 305 16.32 -36.62 -1.93
N THR A 306 15.92 -36.63 -0.66
CA THR A 306 15.07 -37.68 -0.08
C THR A 306 13.63 -37.51 -0.52
N SER A 307 13.00 -38.58 -1.03
CA SER A 307 11.58 -38.57 -1.40
C SER A 307 10.69 -38.43 -0.15
N VAL A 308 9.83 -37.42 -0.13
CA VAL A 308 8.94 -37.10 1.01
C VAL A 308 7.46 -37.30 0.71
N GLY A 309 7.11 -37.61 -0.53
CA GLY A 309 5.72 -37.91 -0.88
C GLY A 309 5.48 -38.10 -2.35
N THR A 310 4.45 -38.89 -2.66
CA THR A 310 3.94 -39.09 -4.02
C THR A 310 2.42 -39.08 -4.02
N PHE A 311 1.82 -38.77 -5.17
CA PHE A 311 0.39 -38.94 -5.39
C PHE A 311 0.14 -39.50 -6.78
N THR A 312 -1.05 -40.07 -6.98
CA THR A 312 -1.53 -40.51 -8.29
C THR A 312 -2.89 -39.89 -8.54
N SER A 313 -3.24 -39.71 -9.81
CA SER A 313 -4.54 -39.16 -10.20
C SER A 313 -5.00 -39.72 -11.55
N VAL A 314 -6.31 -39.67 -11.76
CA VAL A 314 -6.93 -40.00 -13.04
C VAL A 314 -6.45 -39.05 -14.13
N GLY A 315 -6.46 -39.52 -15.37
CA GLY A 315 -6.03 -38.71 -16.51
C GLY A 315 -6.98 -37.57 -16.83
N LEU A 316 -6.50 -36.63 -17.65
CA LEU A 316 -7.24 -35.43 -18.05
C LEU A 316 -7.55 -35.47 -19.54
N GLU A 317 -8.83 -35.31 -19.88
CA GLU A 317 -9.28 -35.23 -21.28
C GLU A 317 -9.05 -33.84 -21.87
N ASN A 318 -9.37 -32.78 -21.14
CA ASN A 318 -9.15 -31.40 -21.56
C ASN A 318 -8.19 -30.70 -20.58
N VAL A 319 -7.17 -30.07 -21.13
CA VAL A 319 -6.04 -29.53 -20.38
C VAL A 319 -5.86 -28.06 -20.76
N ARG A 320 -6.24 -27.17 -19.83
CA ARG A 320 -5.91 -25.73 -19.88
C ARG A 320 -4.84 -25.36 -18.85
N PHE A 321 -4.83 -26.06 -17.73
CA PHE A 321 -3.91 -25.81 -16.62
C PHE A 321 -3.22 -27.09 -16.18
N LEU A 322 -1.92 -26.99 -15.89
CA LEU A 322 -1.13 -28.07 -15.31
C LEU A 322 -0.52 -27.60 -14.00
N ARG A 323 -0.50 -28.49 -13.01
CA ARG A 323 -0.02 -28.16 -11.67
C ARG A 323 1.17 -29.00 -11.24
N ALA A 324 2.09 -28.35 -10.56
CA ALA A 324 3.07 -28.96 -9.67
C ALA A 324 2.80 -28.43 -8.26
N GLU A 325 2.78 -29.32 -7.28
CA GLU A 325 2.41 -28.97 -5.92
C GLU A 325 3.43 -29.50 -4.91
N PHE A 326 3.85 -28.63 -4.01
CA PHE A 326 4.56 -28.96 -2.78
C PHE A 326 3.68 -28.60 -1.58
N GLY A 327 3.87 -29.31 -0.48
CA GLY A 327 3.07 -29.09 0.73
C GLY A 327 3.10 -30.32 1.60
N TYR A 328 3.05 -30.11 2.91
CA TYR A 328 3.20 -31.15 3.93
C TYR A 328 1.92 -31.98 4.15
N GLY A 329 0.83 -31.64 3.44
CA GLY A 329 -0.46 -32.31 3.56
C GLY A 329 -1.17 -32.00 4.88
N GLY A 330 -2.50 -32.07 4.86
CA GLY A 330 -3.36 -31.80 6.01
C GLY A 330 -3.42 -32.93 7.05
N GLY A 331 -2.30 -33.59 7.34
CA GLY A 331 -2.25 -34.58 8.42
C GLY A 331 -2.60 -33.94 9.76
N SER A 332 -3.31 -34.66 10.63
CA SER A 332 -3.75 -34.18 11.95
C SER A 332 -2.60 -33.76 12.87
N PHE A 333 -1.38 -34.17 12.55
CA PHE A 333 -0.16 -33.81 13.27
C PHE A 333 0.93 -33.42 12.28
N ARG A 334 1.66 -32.35 12.62
CA ARG A 334 2.86 -31.92 11.89
C ARG A 334 4.06 -32.22 12.78
N PHE A 335 4.81 -33.27 12.43
CA PHE A 335 6.05 -33.64 13.10
C PHE A 335 7.22 -33.35 12.16
N GLY A 336 8.22 -32.61 12.65
CA GLY A 336 9.40 -32.22 11.88
C GLY A 336 9.33 -30.77 11.38
N PRO A 337 10.47 -30.24 10.88
CA PRO A 337 10.53 -28.87 10.42
C PRO A 337 9.67 -28.67 9.18
N TYR A 338 8.96 -27.54 9.14
CA TYR A 338 8.06 -27.17 8.05
C TYR A 338 8.44 -25.79 7.52
N LEU A 339 8.38 -25.65 6.20
CA LEU A 339 8.41 -24.33 5.59
C LEU A 339 7.20 -23.52 6.02
N ARG A 340 7.39 -22.22 6.15
CA ARG A 340 6.36 -21.20 6.28
C ARG A 340 6.16 -20.51 4.94
N LEU A 341 5.05 -19.79 4.80
CA LEU A 341 4.83 -18.98 3.61
C LEU A 341 5.91 -17.90 3.45
N SER A 342 6.47 -17.41 4.56
CA SER A 342 7.63 -16.50 4.61
C SER A 342 8.90 -17.11 4.02
N ASP A 343 9.09 -18.42 4.04
CA ASP A 343 10.33 -19.06 3.58
C ASP A 343 10.41 -19.15 2.05
N ILE A 344 9.31 -18.89 1.35
CA ILE A 344 9.28 -18.72 -0.11
C ILE A 344 9.90 -17.37 -0.52
N ASP A 345 9.95 -16.40 0.39
CA ASP A 345 10.53 -15.08 0.11
C ASP A 345 11.98 -15.21 -0.36
N ASP A 346 12.31 -14.53 -1.46
CA ASP A 346 13.61 -14.56 -2.14
C ASP A 346 14.14 -15.95 -2.54
N SER A 347 13.29 -16.99 -2.49
CA SER A 347 13.67 -18.33 -2.98
C SER A 347 13.93 -18.31 -4.49
N MET A 348 14.93 -19.07 -4.93
CA MET A 348 15.24 -19.25 -6.34
C MET A 348 14.46 -20.42 -6.90
N ILE A 349 13.59 -20.16 -7.86
CA ILE A 349 12.71 -21.16 -8.45
C ILE A 349 13.05 -21.34 -9.93
N ALA A 350 13.26 -22.59 -10.33
CA ALA A 350 13.47 -23.01 -11.71
C ALA A 350 12.46 -24.09 -12.08
N LEU A 351 11.91 -24.01 -13.30
CA LEU A 351 10.97 -24.98 -13.82
C LEU A 351 11.67 -25.86 -14.85
N PHE A 352 11.38 -27.15 -14.85
CA PHE A 352 11.92 -28.12 -15.78
C PHE A 352 10.79 -28.91 -16.40
N MET A 353 10.75 -28.96 -17.74
CA MET A 353 9.72 -29.68 -18.46
C MET A 353 10.20 -30.15 -19.83
N ASN A 354 9.43 -31.01 -20.47
CA ASN A 354 9.71 -31.42 -21.84
C ASN A 354 9.48 -30.28 -22.84
N LYS A 355 10.23 -30.25 -23.95
CA LYS A 355 10.21 -29.17 -24.94
C LYS A 355 8.82 -28.94 -25.51
N SER A 356 8.12 -30.01 -25.89
CA SER A 356 6.79 -29.88 -26.47
C SER A 356 5.78 -29.24 -25.52
N LEU A 357 5.93 -29.42 -24.20
CA LEU A 357 5.14 -28.73 -23.18
C LEU A 357 5.56 -27.27 -23.02
N ALA A 358 6.86 -27.00 -22.93
CA ALA A 358 7.42 -25.66 -22.70
C ALA A 358 6.93 -24.63 -23.73
N GLU A 359 6.78 -25.06 -24.99
CA GLU A 359 6.29 -24.23 -26.09
C GLU A 359 4.80 -23.86 -25.96
N LYS A 360 4.01 -24.63 -25.19
CA LYS A 360 2.57 -24.41 -24.99
C LYS A 360 2.26 -23.47 -23.81
N VAL A 361 3.24 -23.15 -22.97
CA VAL A 361 3.03 -22.35 -21.76
C VAL A 361 2.84 -20.88 -22.12
N LYS A 362 1.67 -20.33 -21.77
CA LYS A 362 1.30 -18.92 -21.89
C LYS A 362 1.68 -18.12 -20.65
N ALA A 363 1.41 -18.66 -19.46
CA ALA A 363 1.70 -17.98 -18.20
C ALA A 363 2.01 -18.98 -17.09
N ILE A 364 2.74 -18.51 -16.07
CA ILE A 364 3.12 -19.27 -14.89
C ILE A 364 2.60 -18.53 -13.67
N HIS A 365 1.81 -19.20 -12.85
CA HIS A 365 1.19 -18.64 -11.65
C HIS A 365 1.75 -19.36 -10.42
N PHE A 366 2.15 -18.59 -9.42
CA PHE A 366 2.65 -19.09 -8.14
C PHE A 366 1.62 -18.81 -7.05
N PHE A 367 1.25 -19.85 -6.31
CA PHE A 367 0.30 -19.76 -5.20
C PHE A 367 0.90 -20.37 -3.94
N GLY A 368 0.64 -19.74 -2.80
CA GLY A 368 1.01 -20.24 -1.48
C GLY A 368 -0.17 -20.09 -0.54
N ASN A 369 -0.60 -21.20 0.06
CA ASN A 369 -1.82 -21.28 0.85
C ASN A 369 -3.01 -20.63 0.11
N GLN A 370 -3.57 -19.54 0.63
CA GLN A 370 -4.72 -18.82 0.08
C GLN A 370 -4.34 -17.63 -0.80
N TYR A 371 -3.07 -17.48 -1.15
CA TYR A 371 -2.54 -16.30 -1.84
C TYR A 371 -2.00 -16.63 -3.23
N LYS A 372 -2.30 -15.76 -4.20
CA LYS A 372 -1.54 -15.63 -5.43
C LYS A 372 -0.30 -14.80 -5.14
N LEU A 373 0.86 -15.42 -5.23
CA LEU A 373 2.15 -14.83 -4.87
C LEU A 373 2.78 -14.07 -6.04
N ALA A 374 2.74 -14.64 -7.24
CA ALA A 374 3.29 -14.04 -8.45
C ALA A 374 2.65 -14.61 -9.72
N GLU A 375 2.78 -13.86 -10.81
CA GLU A 375 2.38 -14.26 -12.16
C GLU A 375 3.44 -13.79 -13.15
N TYR A 376 3.76 -14.66 -14.10
CA TYR A 376 4.68 -14.36 -15.19
C TYR A 376 4.04 -14.76 -16.50
N GLU A 377 3.72 -13.77 -17.34
CA GLU A 377 3.27 -13.99 -18.70
C GLU A 377 4.43 -14.40 -19.62
N ARG A 378 4.11 -14.78 -20.86
CA ARG A 378 5.06 -15.34 -21.83
C ARG A 378 6.28 -14.45 -22.09
N ASP A 379 6.12 -13.15 -22.05
CA ASP A 379 7.18 -12.17 -22.23
C ASP A 379 8.07 -12.01 -20.98
N GLY A 380 7.63 -12.50 -19.82
CA GLY A 380 8.34 -12.45 -18.55
C GLY A 380 9.34 -13.58 -18.33
N PHE A 381 9.36 -14.61 -19.19
CA PHE A 381 10.23 -15.77 -19.05
C PHE A 381 10.78 -16.30 -20.37
N ARG A 382 11.86 -17.07 -20.28
CA ARG A 382 12.57 -17.69 -21.40
C ARG A 382 12.68 -19.20 -21.22
N ILE A 383 12.82 -19.90 -22.34
CA ILE A 383 13.04 -21.35 -22.39
C ILE A 383 14.50 -21.59 -22.78
N ASP A 384 15.28 -22.12 -21.84
CA ASP A 384 16.69 -22.45 -22.03
C ASP A 384 16.85 -23.96 -22.31
N THR A 385 17.88 -24.32 -23.08
CA THR A 385 18.39 -25.71 -23.10
C THR A 385 19.14 -25.96 -21.79
N HIS A 386 18.87 -27.08 -21.12
CA HIS A 386 19.58 -27.48 -19.89
C HIS A 386 20.17 -28.88 -20.06
N GLY A 387 21.47 -29.03 -19.74
CA GLY A 387 22.22 -30.25 -20.07
C GLY A 387 21.85 -31.48 -19.24
N LYS A 388 21.34 -31.31 -18.01
CA LYS A 388 20.94 -32.44 -17.16
C LYS A 388 19.92 -31.99 -16.12
N PHE A 389 18.71 -32.55 -16.14
CA PHE A 389 17.74 -32.53 -15.04
C PHE A 389 17.17 -33.94 -14.96
N GLU A 390 17.58 -34.67 -13.94
CA GLU A 390 17.22 -36.08 -13.75
C GLU A 390 16.58 -36.18 -12.37
N PRO A 391 15.24 -36.02 -12.27
CA PRO A 391 14.58 -36.35 -11.02
C PRO A 391 14.75 -37.86 -10.79
N ASN A 392 14.75 -38.31 -9.54
CA ASN A 392 14.87 -39.73 -9.19
C ASN A 392 13.56 -40.49 -9.57
N LEU A 393 13.39 -40.66 -10.88
CA LEU A 393 12.29 -41.28 -11.59
C LEU A 393 12.83 -41.85 -12.91
N ILE A 394 12.31 -43.00 -13.32
CA ILE A 394 12.70 -43.65 -14.57
C ILE A 394 11.87 -43.08 -15.73
N PHE A 395 12.56 -42.66 -16.79
CA PHE A 395 11.96 -42.25 -18.07
C PHE A 395 12.43 -43.17 -19.20
N THR A 396 11.54 -43.46 -20.14
CA THR A 396 11.88 -44.32 -21.28
C THR A 396 12.76 -43.55 -22.29
N PRO A 397 13.61 -44.24 -23.08
CA PRO A 397 14.40 -43.58 -24.13
C PRO A 397 13.54 -42.78 -25.12
N SER A 398 12.32 -43.27 -25.41
CA SER A 398 11.35 -42.58 -26.25
C SER A 398 10.86 -41.26 -25.64
N GLU A 399 10.62 -41.19 -24.33
CA GLU A 399 10.26 -39.95 -23.64
C GLU A 399 11.41 -38.94 -23.67
N LEU A 400 12.65 -39.43 -23.50
CA LEU A 400 13.84 -38.59 -23.49
C LEU A 400 14.17 -37.98 -24.87
N THR A 401 13.54 -38.44 -25.96
CA THR A 401 13.66 -37.78 -27.27
C THR A 401 13.04 -36.38 -27.29
N ASP A 402 12.02 -36.13 -26.47
CA ASP A 402 11.53 -34.79 -26.19
C ASP A 402 12.46 -34.18 -25.12
N GLU A 403 13.33 -33.29 -25.55
CA GLU A 403 14.41 -32.79 -24.70
C GLU A 403 13.90 -32.06 -23.45
N TRP A 404 14.65 -32.16 -22.36
CA TRP A 404 14.44 -31.33 -21.19
C TRP A 404 14.69 -29.85 -21.52
N ARG A 405 13.79 -29.00 -21.05
CA ARG A 405 13.87 -27.55 -21.12
C ARG A 405 13.74 -26.97 -19.73
N ARG A 406 14.57 -25.96 -19.45
CA ARG A 406 14.48 -25.18 -18.23
C ARG A 406 13.76 -23.87 -18.55
N ILE A 407 12.76 -23.51 -17.76
CA ILE A 407 12.08 -22.22 -17.84
C ILE A 407 12.54 -21.34 -16.68
N MET A 408 12.95 -20.13 -17.02
CA MET A 408 13.49 -19.12 -16.10
C MET A 408 12.92 -17.76 -16.44
N ARG A 409 12.92 -16.84 -15.47
CA ARG A 409 12.67 -15.42 -15.75
C ARG A 409 13.76 -14.88 -16.69
N ASN A 410 13.46 -13.85 -17.48
CA ASN A 410 14.40 -13.29 -18.47
C ASN A 410 15.77 -12.89 -17.90
N PHE A 411 15.83 -12.50 -16.62
CA PHE A 411 17.05 -12.01 -15.98
C PHE A 411 17.52 -12.87 -14.80
N GLY A 412 17.06 -14.12 -14.69
CA GLY A 412 17.47 -15.02 -13.60
C GLY A 412 16.42 -16.10 -13.27
N PRO A 413 16.56 -16.78 -12.12
CA PRO A 413 15.51 -17.63 -11.58
C PRO A 413 14.22 -16.84 -11.34
N PHE A 414 13.09 -17.54 -11.26
CA PHE A 414 11.91 -16.95 -10.66
C PHE A 414 12.18 -16.71 -9.18
N SER A 415 11.71 -15.58 -8.67
CA SER A 415 11.78 -15.23 -7.26
C SER A 415 10.50 -14.52 -6.86
N ILE A 416 10.03 -14.77 -5.65
CA ILE A 416 8.89 -14.07 -5.07
C ILE A 416 9.45 -13.15 -4.00
N ARG A 417 9.21 -11.84 -4.12
CA ARG A 417 9.75 -10.83 -3.20
C ARG A 417 8.64 -10.11 -2.50
N TYR A 418 8.41 -10.46 -1.25
CA TYR A 418 7.39 -9.81 -0.44
C TYR A 418 7.78 -8.38 -0.10
N SER A 419 9.06 -8.00 -0.10
CA SER A 419 9.49 -6.61 0.07
C SER A 419 9.01 -5.68 -1.04
N GLU A 420 8.89 -6.19 -2.28
CA GLU A 420 8.50 -5.44 -3.48
C GLU A 420 7.01 -5.61 -3.81
N MET A 421 6.43 -6.75 -3.46
CA MET A 421 5.09 -7.15 -3.88
C MET A 421 4.21 -7.55 -2.70
N THR A 422 2.90 -7.25 -2.78
CA THR A 422 1.91 -7.74 -1.82
C THR A 422 1.06 -8.80 -2.49
N PRO A 423 1.15 -10.08 -2.06
CA PRO A 423 0.32 -11.15 -2.61
C PRO A 423 -1.18 -10.88 -2.50
N ILE A 424 -1.92 -11.39 -3.47
CA ILE A 424 -3.37 -11.22 -3.54
C ILE A 424 -4.03 -12.42 -2.87
N ARG A 425 -4.86 -12.17 -1.86
CA ARG A 425 -5.67 -13.22 -1.23
C ARG A 425 -6.81 -13.62 -2.16
N LEU A 426 -6.97 -14.91 -2.40
CA LEU A 426 -7.97 -15.44 -3.34
C LEU A 426 -9.35 -15.66 -2.71
N PHE A 427 -9.42 -15.81 -1.39
CA PHE A 427 -10.65 -16.09 -0.66
C PHE A 427 -10.84 -15.11 0.49
N GLU A 428 -12.03 -14.52 0.57
CA GLU A 428 -12.41 -13.68 1.70
C GLU A 428 -12.89 -14.55 2.87
N PRO A 429 -12.53 -14.20 4.12
CA PRO A 429 -12.98 -14.96 5.28
C PRO A 429 -14.47 -14.66 5.51
N VAL A 430 -15.25 -15.70 5.79
CA VAL A 430 -16.67 -15.53 6.13
C VAL A 430 -16.78 -15.28 7.64
N GLU A 431 -17.44 -14.19 8.03
CA GLU A 431 -17.73 -13.94 9.44
C GLU A 431 -18.63 -15.04 10.00
N VAL A 432 -18.24 -15.60 11.14
CA VAL A 432 -19.05 -16.61 11.82
C VAL A 432 -20.25 -15.93 12.46
N SER A 433 -21.45 -16.36 12.10
CA SER A 433 -22.68 -15.83 12.68
C SER A 433 -22.72 -16.09 14.19
N ASN A 434 -22.94 -15.04 14.99
CA ASN A 434 -23.14 -15.19 16.42
C ASN A 434 -24.58 -15.68 16.71
N SER A 435 -24.72 -16.97 16.96
CA SER A 435 -26.00 -17.61 17.30
C SER A 435 -26.36 -17.50 18.78
N LEU A 436 -25.52 -16.87 19.61
CA LEU A 436 -25.80 -16.71 21.04
C LEU A 436 -26.82 -15.59 21.29
N PRO A 437 -27.80 -15.82 22.18
CA PRO A 437 -28.78 -14.80 22.53
C PRO A 437 -28.09 -13.61 23.22
N VAL A 438 -28.35 -12.40 22.73
CA VAL A 438 -27.87 -11.14 23.33
C VAL A 438 -28.38 -11.08 24.77
N ARG A 439 -27.49 -11.19 25.77
CA ARG A 439 -27.86 -11.01 27.18
C ARG A 439 -28.41 -9.59 27.35
N ARG A 440 -29.72 -9.48 27.61
CA ARG A 440 -30.33 -8.22 28.05
C ARG A 440 -29.63 -7.80 29.35
N SER A 441 -28.88 -6.70 29.29
CA SER A 441 -28.30 -6.07 30.48
C SER A 441 -29.43 -5.77 31.45
N ARG A 442 -29.34 -6.30 32.68
CA ARG A 442 -30.20 -5.89 33.78
C ARG A 442 -30.03 -4.38 33.96
N MET A 443 -31.05 -3.60 33.62
CA MET A 443 -31.16 -2.22 34.10
C MET A 443 -31.13 -2.29 35.62
N ALA A 444 -30.11 -1.66 36.21
CA ALA A 444 -30.09 -1.35 37.62
C ALA A 444 -31.32 -0.47 37.90
N LYS A 445 -32.25 -0.97 38.70
CA LYS A 445 -33.29 -0.13 39.29
C LYS A 445 -32.59 0.77 40.30
N SER A 446 -32.53 2.07 40.02
CA SER A 446 -32.34 3.11 41.04
C SER A 446 -33.59 3.29 41.86
#